data_AF-A0A150S8K4-F1
#
_entry.id   AF-A0A150S8K4-F1
#
_cell.length_a   1.000
_cell.length_b   1.000
_cell.length_c   1.000
_cell.angle_alpha   90.00
_cell.angle_beta   90.00
_cell.angle_gamma   90.00
#
_symmetry.space_group_name_H-M   'P 1'
#
loop_
_entity.id
_entity.type
_entity.pdbx_description
1 polymer ?
#
loop_
_entity_poly.entity_id
_entity_poly.type
_entity_poly.pdbx_seq_one_letter_code
_entity_poly.pdbx_strand_id
1 'polypeptide(L)'
;MEKPYGEANRDRPPSSRRATAEREKAASAQPEGALSGDGPTARPAEEAAPAAPNAAASVERQFVSSPVITIEEAPPPSVRENVTKPLLASEALMEDLAPMRPAQDAARIWCAAVGVGFLLLGGLSLAGLRPDGVVAGPPAFVLGIVALFTALTSVSYRQRAVAMVVLGAIATVIGLQSSGTAFGWGAARAVAAIALPAALVFRSRYRAYSGARWLLVAAFLVALPSFGQAVAQLALLDPHLAQLGAAMVILAVLSSLTGFMGAETTGAGTFLAVAVVLSFTVDLIIGRVAQLSVFSPRELVSVLSAGMAFAATSALTSLGLFQILAWRLAADARRIDLHSRPTDKDGPDRRPPSGGEWLT
;
A
#
# COMPACT_ATOMS: atom_id res chain seq x y z
N MET A 1 -6.92 50.89 -57.03
CA MET A 1 -6.43 49.55 -57.43
C MET A 1 -5.26 49.22 -56.52
N GLU A 2 -5.53 48.61 -55.39
CA GLU A 2 -4.53 48.24 -54.38
C GLU A 2 -4.43 46.71 -54.32
N LYS A 3 -3.20 46.20 -54.42
CA LYS A 3 -2.89 44.78 -54.32
C LYS A 3 -2.83 44.38 -52.83
N PRO A 4 -3.45 43.26 -52.41
CA PRO A 4 -3.30 42.75 -51.06
C PRO A 4 -1.97 41.99 -50.90
N TYR A 5 -1.21 42.35 -49.87
CA TYR A 5 -0.17 41.51 -49.24
C TYR A 5 -0.84 40.19 -48.82
N GLY A 6 -0.37 38.99 -49.14
CA GLY A 6 1.03 38.55 -49.21
C GLY A 6 1.22 37.50 -48.12
N GLU A 7 0.72 36.28 -48.37
CA GLU A 7 0.91 35.08 -47.54
C GLU A 7 2.38 34.78 -47.30
N ALA A 8 2.80 34.75 -46.03
CA ALA A 8 4.12 34.26 -45.63
C ALA A 8 4.09 33.67 -44.22
N ASN A 9 3.62 32.43 -44.07
CA ASN A 9 4.19 31.47 -43.11
C ASN A 9 3.51 30.09 -43.21
N ARG A 10 3.90 29.30 -44.21
CA ARG A 10 3.62 27.86 -44.26
C ARG A 10 4.88 27.12 -44.68
N ASP A 11 5.87 27.08 -43.79
CA ASP A 11 6.95 26.09 -43.85
C ASP A 11 7.57 25.92 -42.46
N ARG A 12 6.90 25.14 -41.61
CA ARG A 12 7.51 24.58 -40.40
C ARG A 12 7.52 23.06 -40.55
N PRO A 13 8.69 22.40 -40.60
CA PRO A 13 8.75 20.95 -40.72
C PRO A 13 8.27 20.27 -39.42
N PRO A 14 7.68 19.07 -39.52
CA PRO A 14 7.15 18.37 -38.35
C PRO A 14 8.27 17.86 -37.44
N SER A 15 8.18 18.23 -36.15
CA SER A 15 9.08 17.79 -35.08
C SER A 15 8.74 16.38 -34.56
N SER A 16 8.74 15.38 -35.44
CA SER A 16 8.37 13.99 -35.09
C SER A 16 9.42 12.96 -35.51
N ARG A 17 10.70 13.14 -35.16
CA ARG A 17 11.71 12.09 -35.40
C ARG A 17 12.91 12.02 -34.45
N ARG A 18 12.84 12.60 -33.24
CA ARG A 18 13.99 12.67 -32.31
C ARG A 18 13.84 11.95 -30.98
N ALA A 19 12.98 10.92 -30.90
CA ALA A 19 12.74 10.20 -29.63
C ALA A 19 13.08 8.70 -29.65
N THR A 20 13.67 8.15 -30.72
CA THR A 20 13.89 6.69 -30.84
C THR A 20 15.34 6.25 -31.02
N ALA A 21 16.34 7.14 -30.96
CA ALA A 21 17.74 6.78 -31.25
C ALA A 21 18.70 6.74 -30.05
N GLU A 22 18.24 6.92 -28.80
CA GLU A 22 19.13 6.92 -27.61
C GLU A 22 18.90 5.77 -26.62
N ARG A 23 18.13 4.73 -26.97
CA ARG A 23 17.89 3.57 -26.09
C ARG A 23 18.66 2.30 -26.45
N GLU A 24 19.67 2.41 -27.30
CA GLU A 24 20.41 1.26 -27.82
C GLU A 24 21.93 1.44 -27.69
N LYS A 25 22.42 1.85 -26.49
CA LYS A 25 23.86 1.73 -26.15
C LYS A 25 24.16 1.89 -24.65
N ALA A 26 24.05 0.80 -23.88
CA ALA A 26 24.85 0.52 -22.67
C ALA A 26 24.40 -0.85 -22.10
N ALA A 27 25.07 -1.94 -22.53
CA ALA A 27 25.98 -2.77 -21.71
C ALA A 27 25.22 -3.63 -20.67
N SER A 28 24.95 -4.93 -20.89
CA SER A 28 25.88 -6.07 -21.01
C SER A 28 27.11 -5.96 -20.09
N ALA A 29 27.02 -6.59 -18.92
CA ALA A 29 28.16 -7.05 -18.14
C ALA A 29 27.78 -8.32 -17.36
N GLN A 30 28.18 -9.46 -17.90
CA GLN A 30 28.53 -10.69 -17.17
C GLN A 30 30.07 -10.79 -17.28
N PRO A 31 30.79 -11.16 -16.21
CA PRO A 31 31.46 -12.48 -16.15
C PRO A 31 31.30 -13.15 -14.75
N GLU A 32 31.20 -14.49 -14.63
CA GLU A 32 32.31 -15.44 -14.35
C GLU A 32 33.19 -14.99 -13.17
N GLY A 33 33.44 -15.73 -12.08
CA GLY A 33 33.38 -17.15 -11.74
C GLY A 33 34.61 -17.43 -10.86
N ALA A 34 34.49 -18.22 -9.76
CA ALA A 34 35.55 -19.09 -9.19
C ALA A 34 35.25 -19.61 -7.77
N LEU A 35 35.21 -20.95 -7.67
CA LEU A 35 35.91 -21.83 -6.72
C LEU A 35 35.57 -21.72 -5.21
N SER A 36 34.90 -22.73 -4.63
CA SER A 36 35.42 -24.02 -4.11
C SER A 36 36.07 -23.91 -2.73
N GLY A 37 35.51 -24.65 -1.76
CA GLY A 37 36.09 -24.87 -0.44
C GLY A 37 35.23 -25.81 0.42
N ASP A 38 35.55 -27.10 0.38
CA ASP A 38 35.32 -28.11 1.44
C ASP A 38 35.82 -27.55 2.80
N GLY A 39 35.35 -27.92 3.99
CA GLY A 39 34.67 -29.10 4.50
C GLY A 39 34.53 -28.98 6.05
N PRO A 40 34.22 -30.07 6.79
CA PRO A 40 33.47 -30.03 8.06
C PRO A 40 34.29 -30.35 9.34
N THR A 41 33.73 -29.99 10.52
CA THR A 41 34.04 -30.51 11.89
C THR A 41 32.98 -29.93 12.86
N ALA A 42 32.06 -30.65 13.52
CA ALA A 42 32.22 -31.58 14.66
C ALA A 42 33.15 -30.98 15.75
N ARG A 43 32.85 -30.80 17.05
CA ARG A 43 31.90 -31.42 18.01
C ARG A 43 31.97 -30.57 19.34
N PRO A 44 31.67 -31.04 20.58
CA PRO A 44 30.57 -30.58 21.46
C PRO A 44 30.99 -30.01 22.85
N ALA A 45 29.98 -29.81 23.73
CA ALA A 45 30.04 -29.65 25.22
C ALA A 45 30.68 -28.32 25.70
N GLU A 46 30.37 -27.67 26.82
CA GLU A 46 30.00 -28.05 28.20
C GLU A 46 29.60 -26.69 28.85
N GLU A 47 28.44 -26.52 29.50
CA GLU A 47 28.23 -26.69 30.95
C GLU A 47 28.22 -25.37 31.78
N ALA A 48 27.30 -25.37 32.75
CA ALA A 48 27.21 -24.60 33.99
C ALA A 48 26.91 -23.08 33.99
N ALA A 49 25.68 -22.79 34.44
CA ALA A 49 25.39 -21.68 35.35
C ALA A 49 25.89 -22.06 36.78
N PRO A 50 26.15 -21.12 37.74
CA PRO A 50 25.07 -20.36 38.39
C PRO A 50 25.39 -18.92 38.87
N ALA A 51 24.31 -18.17 39.03
CA ALA A 51 23.92 -17.15 40.03
C ALA A 51 24.93 -16.30 40.86
N ALA A 52 24.71 -14.98 40.77
CA ALA A 52 24.56 -13.94 41.84
C ALA A 52 25.81 -13.42 42.61
N PRO A 53 25.73 -12.29 43.38
CA PRO A 53 24.90 -11.07 43.28
C PRO A 53 25.70 -9.73 43.38
N ASN A 54 24.96 -8.62 43.28
CA ASN A 54 25.32 -7.23 43.62
C ASN A 54 26.09 -7.05 44.95
N ALA A 55 27.01 -6.09 45.03
CA ALA A 55 26.89 -4.88 45.87
C ALA A 55 28.20 -4.08 46.03
N ALA A 56 28.09 -2.78 45.72
CA ALA A 56 28.58 -1.63 46.49
C ALA A 56 30.07 -1.53 46.95
N ALA A 57 30.73 -0.57 46.30
CA ALA A 57 31.27 0.67 46.90
C ALA A 57 32.67 0.71 47.56
N SER A 58 33.35 1.80 47.17
CA SER A 58 34.35 2.61 47.90
C SER A 58 35.81 2.19 47.81
N VAL A 59 36.60 2.86 46.97
CA VAL A 59 37.45 4.06 47.26
C VAL A 59 38.83 3.64 47.74
N GLU A 60 39.88 3.89 46.93
CA GLU A 60 41.15 4.48 47.40
C GLU A 60 42.01 4.87 46.18
N ARG A 61 42.70 6.01 46.30
CA ARG A 61 43.53 6.67 45.29
C ARG A 61 44.75 5.84 44.88
N GLN A 62 45.14 5.95 43.60
CA GLN A 62 46.56 5.81 43.25
C GLN A 62 46.94 6.73 42.08
N PHE A 63 47.73 7.75 42.42
CA PHE A 63 48.50 8.58 41.49
C PHE A 63 49.62 7.72 40.90
N VAL A 64 49.60 7.48 39.59
CA VAL A 64 50.79 7.05 38.83
C VAL A 64 50.84 7.79 37.51
N SER A 65 52.03 8.29 37.22
CA SER A 65 52.42 9.10 36.07
C SER A 65 52.62 8.23 34.81
N SER A 66 52.14 8.75 33.67
CA SER A 66 52.50 8.43 32.27
C SER A 66 52.11 7.04 31.71
N PRO A 67 51.96 6.87 30.37
CA PRO A 67 52.21 7.80 29.28
C PRO A 67 50.95 8.16 28.45
N VAL A 68 51.12 9.19 27.63
CA VAL A 68 50.25 9.64 26.54
C VAL A 68 49.61 8.45 25.80
N ILE A 69 48.34 8.19 26.10
CA ILE A 69 47.44 7.47 25.20
C ILE A 69 46.64 8.56 24.53
N THR A 70 46.90 8.74 23.24
CA THR A 70 46.07 9.51 22.33
C THR A 70 44.68 8.88 22.36
N ILE A 71 43.80 9.41 23.20
CA ILE A 71 42.37 9.13 23.14
C ILE A 71 41.95 9.71 21.80
N GLU A 72 41.78 8.83 20.81
CA GLU A 72 41.06 9.12 19.58
C GLU A 72 39.65 9.51 20.02
N GLU A 73 39.48 10.83 20.21
CA GLU A 73 38.26 11.47 20.62
C GLU A 73 37.21 11.14 19.56
N ALA A 74 36.38 10.15 19.89
CA ALA A 74 35.25 9.76 19.08
C ALA A 74 34.46 11.04 18.79
N PRO A 75 34.29 11.43 17.51
CA PRO A 75 33.65 12.68 17.19
C PRO A 75 32.26 12.70 17.83
N PRO A 76 31.87 13.80 18.51
CA PRO A 76 30.57 13.89 19.14
C PRO A 76 29.50 13.55 18.11
N PRO A 77 28.41 12.86 18.50
CA PRO A 77 27.36 12.51 17.56
C PRO A 77 26.91 13.80 16.91
N SER A 78 27.24 13.96 15.63
CA SER A 78 26.82 15.10 14.84
C SER A 78 25.30 15.08 14.90
N VAL A 79 24.74 15.91 15.77
CA VAL A 79 23.34 16.28 15.75
C VAL A 79 23.18 16.84 14.35
N ARG A 80 22.66 16.01 13.43
CA ARG A 80 22.29 16.45 12.10
C ARG A 80 21.17 17.43 12.33
N GLU A 81 21.56 18.68 12.52
CA GLU A 81 20.70 19.83 12.44
C GLU A 81 20.08 19.69 11.05
N ASN A 82 18.83 19.22 11.02
CA ASN A 82 18.03 19.24 9.80
C ASN A 82 17.87 20.72 9.49
N VAL A 83 18.82 21.27 8.74
CA VAL A 83 18.74 22.61 8.17
C VAL A 83 17.58 22.55 7.19
N THR A 84 16.37 22.76 7.73
CA THR A 84 15.16 23.05 6.98
C THR A 84 15.43 24.37 6.28
N LYS A 85 15.95 24.28 5.06
CA LYS A 85 15.92 25.41 4.12
C LYS A 85 14.49 25.96 4.15
N PRO A 86 14.30 27.28 4.25
CA PRO A 86 12.96 27.86 4.22
C PRO A 86 12.30 27.42 2.91
N LEU A 87 11.36 26.49 3.02
CA LEU A 87 10.58 26.00 1.90
C LEU A 87 9.84 27.22 1.35
N LEU A 88 10.02 27.49 0.06
CA LEU A 88 9.25 28.51 -0.61
C LEU A 88 7.76 28.17 -0.43
N ALA A 89 6.89 29.17 -0.28
CA ALA A 89 5.46 28.93 -0.07
C ALA A 89 4.84 28.03 -1.17
N SER A 90 5.41 28.05 -2.38
CA SER A 90 5.08 27.13 -3.48
C SER A 90 5.52 25.68 -3.24
N GLU A 91 6.65 25.44 -2.58
CA GLU A 91 7.11 24.09 -2.20
C GLU A 91 6.27 23.50 -1.08
N ALA A 92 5.87 24.31 -0.10
CA ALA A 92 4.94 23.88 0.95
C ALA A 92 3.57 23.48 0.35
N LEU A 93 3.08 24.25 -0.63
CA LEU A 93 1.83 23.97 -1.33
C LEU A 93 1.94 22.74 -2.24
N MET A 94 3.12 22.47 -2.82
CA MET A 94 3.41 21.24 -3.57
C MET A 94 3.51 20.00 -2.68
N GLU A 95 4.10 20.13 -1.49
CA GLU A 95 4.21 19.01 -0.54
C GLU A 95 2.85 18.60 0.03
N ASP A 96 1.93 19.56 0.16
CA ASP A 96 0.54 19.31 0.55
C ASP A 96 -0.27 18.63 -0.59
N LEU A 97 0.00 19.00 -1.85
CA LEU A 97 -0.64 18.41 -3.03
C LEU A 97 -0.11 17.01 -3.40
N ALA A 98 1.17 16.72 -3.14
CA ALA A 98 1.80 15.44 -3.47
C ALA A 98 2.87 15.01 -2.44
N PRO A 99 2.45 14.54 -1.26
CA PRO A 99 3.36 14.21 -0.16
C PRO A 99 4.47 13.24 -0.59
N MET A 100 5.71 13.46 -0.13
CA MET A 100 6.83 12.53 -0.37
C MET A 100 6.62 11.16 0.30
N ARG A 101 5.88 11.14 1.41
CA ARG A 101 5.63 9.95 2.24
C ARG A 101 4.19 9.93 2.71
N PRO A 102 3.22 9.79 1.78
CA PRO A 102 1.82 9.81 2.15
C PRO A 102 1.58 8.65 3.12
N ALA A 103 0.88 8.96 4.21
CA ALA A 103 0.42 7.98 5.20
C ALA A 103 1.54 7.21 5.94
N GLN A 104 2.75 7.76 6.10
CA GLN A 104 3.82 7.08 6.86
C GLN A 104 3.38 6.72 8.28
N ASP A 105 2.70 7.62 8.99
CA ASP A 105 2.24 7.39 10.35
C ASP A 105 1.02 6.47 10.38
N ALA A 106 0.06 6.67 9.47
CA ALA A 106 -1.08 5.76 9.33
C ALA A 106 -0.62 4.33 9.04
N ALA A 107 0.41 4.12 8.21
CA ALA A 107 0.97 2.80 7.96
C ALA A 107 1.53 2.13 9.22
N ARG A 108 2.21 2.90 10.09
CA ARG A 108 2.71 2.39 11.38
C ARG A 108 1.55 2.02 12.30
N ILE A 109 0.56 2.89 12.41
CA ILE A 109 -0.63 2.67 13.24
C ILE A 109 -1.36 1.41 12.76
N TRP A 110 -1.56 1.25 11.46
CA TRP A 110 -2.19 0.07 10.89
C TRP A 110 -1.34 -1.20 11.07
N CYS A 111 -0.02 -1.15 10.87
CA CYS A 111 0.85 -2.30 11.16
C CYS A 111 0.80 -2.70 12.63
N ALA A 112 0.80 -1.72 13.55
CA ALA A 112 0.70 -1.96 14.98
C ALA A 112 -0.67 -2.56 15.35
N ALA A 113 -1.76 -1.97 14.87
CA ALA A 113 -3.12 -2.44 15.14
C ALA A 113 -3.35 -3.87 14.60
N VAL A 114 -2.94 -4.13 13.36
CA VAL A 114 -3.03 -5.45 12.73
C VAL A 114 -2.11 -6.44 13.45
N GLY A 115 -0.88 -6.04 13.80
CA GLY A 115 0.07 -6.87 14.53
C GLY A 115 -0.44 -7.28 15.91
N VAL A 116 -0.97 -6.32 16.70
CA VAL A 116 -1.61 -6.60 17.99
C VAL A 116 -2.82 -7.52 17.82
N GLY A 117 -3.67 -7.29 16.81
CA GLY A 117 -4.80 -8.16 16.51
C GLY A 117 -4.38 -9.60 16.24
N PHE A 118 -3.35 -9.80 15.41
CA PHE A 118 -2.80 -11.12 15.12
C PHE A 118 -2.12 -11.78 16.32
N LEU A 119 -1.42 -11.02 17.16
CA LEU A 119 -0.85 -11.52 18.41
C LEU A 119 -1.93 -12.00 19.38
N LEU A 120 -3.00 -11.23 19.54
CA LEU A 120 -4.13 -11.62 20.40
C LEU A 120 -4.82 -12.87 19.85
N LEU A 121 -5.14 -12.89 18.55
CA LEU A 121 -5.78 -14.05 17.93
C LEU A 121 -4.90 -15.31 17.98
N GLY A 122 -3.60 -15.16 17.71
CA GLY A 122 -2.61 -16.24 17.81
C GLY A 122 -2.43 -16.73 19.24
N GLY A 123 -2.30 -15.82 20.20
CA GLY A 123 -2.17 -16.12 21.63
C GLY A 123 -3.39 -16.84 22.20
N LEU A 124 -4.61 -16.40 21.86
CA LEU A 124 -5.85 -17.09 22.24
C LEU A 124 -5.90 -18.50 21.65
N SER A 125 -5.39 -18.70 20.43
CA SER A 125 -5.34 -20.02 19.80
C SER A 125 -4.33 -20.94 20.48
N LEU A 126 -3.16 -20.42 20.84
CA LEU A 126 -2.12 -21.15 21.58
C LEU A 126 -2.58 -21.53 23.00
N ALA A 127 -3.38 -20.68 23.64
CA ALA A 127 -3.98 -20.95 24.94
C ALA A 127 -5.14 -21.96 24.90
N GLY A 128 -5.51 -22.48 23.72
CA GLY A 128 -6.64 -23.41 23.55
C GLY A 128 -8.01 -22.77 23.73
N LEU A 129 -8.09 -21.43 23.75
CA LEU A 129 -9.36 -20.70 23.89
C LEU A 129 -10.10 -20.56 22.55
N ARG A 130 -9.43 -20.80 21.41
CA ARG A 130 -10.01 -20.72 20.07
C ARG A 130 -10.29 -22.12 19.48
N PRO A 131 -11.46 -22.35 18.87
CA PRO A 131 -11.86 -23.64 18.32
C PRO A 131 -11.02 -24.13 17.13
N ASP A 132 -10.35 -23.24 16.40
CA ASP A 132 -9.54 -23.59 15.22
C ASP A 132 -8.21 -24.31 15.58
N GLY A 133 -7.98 -24.58 16.87
CA GLY A 133 -6.92 -25.44 17.37
C GLY A 133 -5.52 -24.83 17.35
N VAL A 134 -4.58 -25.61 17.88
CA VAL A 134 -3.16 -25.25 18.04
C VAL A 134 -2.46 -25.04 16.68
N VAL A 135 -3.05 -25.48 15.56
CA VAL A 135 -2.41 -25.46 14.23
C VAL A 135 -2.42 -24.06 13.61
N ALA A 136 -3.50 -23.28 13.77
CA ALA A 136 -3.62 -21.94 13.19
C ALA A 136 -2.99 -20.84 14.07
N GLY A 137 -2.71 -21.12 15.34
CA GLY A 137 -2.15 -20.17 16.31
C GLY A 137 -0.73 -19.69 15.98
N PRO A 138 0.25 -20.59 15.78
CA PRO A 138 1.64 -20.22 15.50
C PRO A 138 1.81 -19.28 14.30
N PRO A 139 1.24 -19.52 13.10
CA PRO A 139 1.44 -18.61 11.97
C PRO A 139 0.81 -17.23 12.22
N ALA A 140 -0.37 -17.17 12.83
CA ALA A 140 -1.00 -15.89 13.20
C ALA A 140 -0.15 -15.12 14.22
N PHE A 141 0.39 -15.80 15.22
CA PHE A 141 1.25 -15.20 16.23
C PHE A 141 2.55 -14.65 15.63
N VAL A 142 3.24 -15.44 14.78
CA VAL A 142 4.46 -15.01 14.09
C VAL A 142 4.19 -13.82 13.18
N LEU A 143 3.11 -13.84 12.40
CA LEU A 143 2.71 -12.69 11.58
C LEU A 143 2.44 -11.45 12.43
N GLY A 144 1.84 -11.62 13.61
CA GLY A 144 1.63 -10.55 14.59
C GLY A 144 2.93 -9.93 15.10
N ILE A 145 3.92 -10.76 15.47
CA ILE A 145 5.26 -10.30 15.90
C ILE A 145 5.92 -9.52 14.77
N VAL A 146 5.95 -10.07 13.56
CA VAL A 146 6.65 -9.43 12.43
C VAL A 146 5.96 -8.11 12.05
N ALA A 147 4.63 -8.07 12.03
CA ALA A 147 3.88 -6.84 11.79
C ALA A 147 4.16 -5.77 12.87
N LEU A 148 4.16 -6.14 14.15
CA LEU A 148 4.48 -5.22 15.24
C LEU A 148 5.94 -4.72 15.16
N PHE A 149 6.87 -5.62 14.86
CA PHE A 149 8.27 -5.27 14.65
C PHE A 149 8.42 -4.28 13.49
N THR A 150 7.71 -4.47 12.38
CA THR A 150 7.73 -3.53 11.23
C THR A 150 7.09 -2.17 11.55
N ALA A 151 6.20 -2.12 12.54
CA ALA A 151 5.61 -0.88 13.03
C ALA A 151 6.60 -0.08 13.91
N LEU A 152 7.35 -0.78 14.77
CA LEU A 152 8.30 -0.18 15.72
C LEU A 152 9.64 0.19 15.09
N THR A 153 10.10 -0.56 14.09
CA THR A 153 11.40 -0.33 13.47
C THR A 153 11.40 0.87 12.51
N SER A 154 12.53 1.60 12.51
CA SER A 154 12.82 2.73 11.62
C SER A 154 13.19 2.24 10.20
N VAL A 155 12.31 1.46 9.60
CA VAL A 155 12.46 0.93 8.25
C VAL A 155 12.15 2.01 7.21
N SER A 156 12.87 2.00 6.09
CA SER A 156 12.60 2.90 4.97
C SER A 156 11.18 2.71 4.43
N TYR A 157 10.57 3.77 3.91
CA TYR A 157 9.20 3.74 3.35
C TYR A 157 8.99 2.60 2.34
N ARG A 158 9.99 2.36 1.46
CA ARG A 158 9.94 1.30 0.44
C ARG A 158 9.94 -0.09 1.06
N GLN A 159 10.85 -0.34 2.00
CA GLN A 159 10.97 -1.63 2.67
C GLN A 159 9.71 -1.94 3.48
N ARG A 160 9.11 -0.94 4.14
CA ARG A 160 7.84 -1.11 4.86
C ARG A 160 6.69 -1.45 3.91
N ALA A 161 6.57 -0.73 2.79
CA ALA A 161 5.54 -0.99 1.79
C ALA A 161 5.62 -2.44 1.26
N VAL A 162 6.83 -2.90 0.93
CA VAL A 162 7.08 -4.29 0.51
C VAL A 162 6.75 -5.27 1.64
N ALA A 163 7.17 -4.99 2.87
CA ALA A 163 6.86 -5.85 4.02
C ALA A 163 5.35 -5.98 4.26
N MET A 164 4.59 -4.88 4.18
CA MET A 164 3.13 -4.91 4.31
C MET A 164 2.47 -5.77 3.23
N VAL A 165 2.93 -5.65 1.97
CA VAL A 165 2.41 -6.49 0.88
C VAL A 165 2.75 -7.96 1.09
N VAL A 166 4.00 -8.28 1.44
CA VAL A 166 4.45 -9.66 1.64
C VAL A 166 3.73 -10.30 2.82
N LEU A 167 3.66 -9.62 3.97
CA LEU A 167 2.98 -10.13 5.17
C LEU A 167 1.50 -10.33 4.92
N GLY A 168 0.84 -9.33 4.32
CA GLY A 168 -0.56 -9.43 3.98
C GLY A 168 -0.84 -10.55 2.98
N ALA A 169 -0.03 -10.69 1.93
CA ALA A 169 -0.16 -11.76 0.95
C ALA A 169 0.03 -13.16 1.58
N ILE A 170 1.07 -13.35 2.40
CA ILE A 170 1.28 -14.62 3.13
C ILE A 170 0.08 -14.95 4.01
N ALA A 171 -0.38 -13.97 4.79
CA ALA A 171 -1.52 -14.15 5.69
C ALA A 171 -2.83 -14.47 4.92
N THR A 172 -3.07 -13.80 3.79
CA THR A 172 -4.21 -14.07 2.93
C THR A 172 -4.11 -15.46 2.29
N VAL A 173 -2.94 -15.88 1.81
CA VAL A 173 -2.75 -17.24 1.25
C VAL A 173 -3.01 -18.30 2.31
N ILE A 174 -2.46 -18.14 3.52
CA ILE A 174 -2.71 -19.07 4.64
C ILE A 174 -4.21 -19.13 4.96
N GLY A 175 -4.88 -17.97 5.03
CA GLY A 175 -6.32 -17.91 5.29
C GLY A 175 -7.20 -18.51 4.18
N LEU A 176 -6.80 -18.35 2.92
CA LEU A 176 -7.52 -18.97 1.80
C LEU A 176 -7.28 -20.49 1.75
N GLN A 177 -6.07 -20.95 2.05
CA GLN A 177 -5.74 -22.38 2.16
C GLN A 177 -6.51 -23.07 3.28
N SER A 178 -6.53 -22.48 4.48
CA SER A 178 -7.25 -23.04 5.61
C SER A 178 -8.76 -23.13 5.39
N SER A 179 -9.29 -22.23 4.55
CA SER A 179 -10.72 -22.16 4.25
C SER A 179 -11.13 -22.98 3.00
N GLY A 180 -10.17 -23.63 2.32
CA GLY A 180 -10.41 -24.43 1.12
C GLY A 180 -10.71 -23.62 -0.14
N THR A 181 -10.55 -22.29 -0.11
CA THR A 181 -10.81 -21.39 -1.24
C THR A 181 -9.53 -20.74 -1.77
N ALA A 182 -8.38 -21.40 -1.61
CA ALA A 182 -7.07 -20.94 -2.08
C ALA A 182 -7.03 -20.63 -3.58
N PHE A 183 -7.84 -21.34 -4.38
CA PHE A 183 -7.80 -21.26 -5.84
C PHE A 183 -9.15 -20.78 -6.41
N GLY A 184 -9.07 -20.19 -7.60
CA GLY A 184 -10.24 -19.67 -8.31
C GLY A 184 -10.82 -18.41 -7.66
N TRP A 185 -12.09 -18.51 -7.26
CA TRP A 185 -12.91 -17.41 -6.78
C TRP A 185 -12.40 -16.72 -5.50
N GLY A 186 -11.88 -17.48 -4.54
CA GLY A 186 -11.34 -16.91 -3.30
C GLY A 186 -10.09 -16.04 -3.54
N ALA A 187 -9.22 -16.48 -4.45
CA ALA A 187 -8.07 -15.68 -4.87
C ALA A 187 -8.50 -14.42 -5.63
N ALA A 188 -9.43 -14.53 -6.58
CA ALA A 188 -9.96 -13.37 -7.30
C ALA A 188 -10.56 -12.32 -6.35
N ARG A 189 -11.32 -12.76 -5.35
CA ARG A 189 -11.89 -11.90 -4.30
C ARG A 189 -10.79 -11.18 -3.50
N ALA A 190 -9.78 -11.92 -3.05
CA ALA A 190 -8.66 -11.33 -2.31
C ALA A 190 -7.92 -10.28 -3.14
N VAL A 191 -7.60 -10.59 -4.39
CA VAL A 191 -6.91 -9.64 -5.27
C VAL A 191 -7.78 -8.39 -5.52
N ALA A 192 -9.09 -8.54 -5.72
CA ALA A 192 -10.02 -7.42 -5.85
C ALA A 192 -10.07 -6.54 -4.57
N ALA A 193 -10.15 -7.17 -3.39
CA ALA A 193 -10.16 -6.50 -2.09
C ALA A 193 -8.83 -5.79 -1.75
N ILE A 194 -7.76 -6.07 -2.48
CA ILE A 194 -6.45 -5.43 -2.32
C ILE A 194 -6.25 -4.34 -3.38
N ALA A 195 -6.40 -4.68 -4.66
CA ALA A 195 -6.06 -3.81 -5.78
C ALA A 195 -7.00 -2.60 -5.88
N LEU A 196 -8.30 -2.82 -5.68
CA LEU A 196 -9.31 -1.78 -5.89
C LEU A 196 -9.24 -0.70 -4.80
N PRO A 197 -9.14 -1.02 -3.49
CA PRO A 197 -8.88 -0.01 -2.47
C PRO A 197 -7.54 0.72 -2.67
N ALA A 198 -6.48 0.02 -3.09
CA ALA A 198 -5.17 0.66 -3.34
C ALA A 198 -5.25 1.69 -4.47
N ALA A 199 -5.93 1.34 -5.57
CA ALA A 199 -6.14 2.24 -6.70
C ALA A 199 -7.03 3.44 -6.34
N LEU A 200 -8.08 3.24 -5.53
CA LEU A 200 -8.96 4.32 -5.07
C LEU A 200 -8.22 5.32 -4.17
N VAL A 201 -7.43 4.83 -3.20
CA VAL A 201 -6.61 5.70 -2.35
C VAL A 201 -5.58 6.43 -3.18
N PHE A 202 -4.92 5.75 -4.13
CA PHE A 202 -4.00 6.38 -5.07
C PHE A 202 -4.67 7.49 -5.87
N ARG A 203 -5.85 7.22 -6.44
CA ARG A 203 -6.63 8.19 -7.21
C ARG A 203 -7.04 9.41 -6.38
N SER A 204 -7.44 9.21 -5.13
CA SER A 204 -7.84 10.31 -4.23
C SER A 204 -6.67 11.24 -3.86
N ARG A 205 -5.45 10.70 -3.78
CA ARG A 205 -4.24 11.46 -3.41
C ARG A 205 -3.57 12.10 -4.63
N TYR A 206 -3.53 11.39 -5.75
CA TYR A 206 -2.89 11.85 -6.99
C TYR A 206 -3.95 12.28 -8.02
N ARG A 207 -4.82 13.22 -7.64
CA ARG A 207 -6.02 13.55 -8.43
C ARG A 207 -5.74 14.18 -9.81
N ALA A 208 -4.63 14.88 -9.95
CA ALA A 208 -4.21 15.50 -11.21
C ALA A 208 -3.47 14.54 -12.15
N TYR A 209 -2.98 13.41 -11.65
CA TYR A 209 -2.22 12.47 -12.45
C TYR A 209 -3.13 11.65 -13.38
N SER A 210 -3.01 11.85 -14.68
CA SER A 210 -3.81 11.14 -15.70
C SER A 210 -3.65 9.62 -15.63
N GLY A 211 -2.46 9.13 -15.28
CA GLY A 211 -2.18 7.71 -15.09
C GLY A 211 -2.96 7.06 -13.94
N ALA A 212 -3.47 7.84 -12.97
CA ALA A 212 -4.29 7.30 -11.88
C ALA A 212 -5.60 6.69 -12.38
N ARG A 213 -6.17 7.22 -13.49
CA ARG A 213 -7.37 6.64 -14.11
C ARG A 213 -7.07 5.26 -14.70
N TRP A 214 -5.93 5.10 -15.37
CA TRP A 214 -5.53 3.82 -15.94
C TRP A 214 -5.25 2.76 -14.87
N LEU A 215 -4.67 3.15 -13.73
CA LEU A 215 -4.55 2.25 -12.58
C LEU A 215 -5.90 1.80 -12.04
N LEU A 216 -6.88 2.72 -11.97
CA LEU A 216 -8.24 2.38 -11.55
C LEU A 216 -8.89 1.42 -12.54
N VAL A 217 -8.76 1.66 -13.87
CA VAL A 217 -9.22 0.71 -14.90
C VAL A 217 -8.59 -0.67 -14.69
N ALA A 218 -7.27 -0.74 -14.50
CA ALA A 218 -6.58 -2.00 -14.27
C ALA A 218 -7.10 -2.72 -13.01
N ALA A 219 -7.33 -2.00 -11.92
CA ALA A 219 -7.90 -2.56 -10.70
C ALA A 219 -9.34 -3.07 -10.89
N PHE A 220 -10.16 -2.38 -11.69
CA PHE A 220 -11.49 -2.85 -12.07
C PHE A 220 -11.43 -4.12 -12.93
N LEU A 221 -10.54 -4.19 -13.91
CA LEU A 221 -10.35 -5.39 -14.73
C LEU A 221 -9.95 -6.59 -13.87
N VAL A 222 -9.07 -6.37 -12.89
CA VAL A 222 -8.67 -7.39 -11.92
C VAL A 222 -9.82 -7.79 -10.99
N ALA A 223 -10.75 -6.88 -10.70
CA ALA A 223 -11.94 -7.16 -9.89
C ALA A 223 -13.09 -7.85 -10.66
N LEU A 224 -13.07 -7.86 -12.01
CA LEU A 224 -14.14 -8.43 -12.83
C LEU A 224 -14.50 -9.88 -12.49
N PRO A 225 -13.57 -10.81 -12.26
CA PRO A 225 -13.94 -12.17 -11.90
C PRO A 225 -14.75 -12.22 -10.60
N SER A 226 -14.30 -11.48 -9.57
CA SER A 226 -15.03 -11.43 -8.30
C SER A 226 -16.39 -10.76 -8.43
N PHE A 227 -16.51 -9.73 -9.28
CA PHE A 227 -17.79 -9.08 -9.58
C PHE A 227 -18.75 -10.01 -10.33
N GLY A 228 -18.25 -10.72 -11.35
CA GLY A 228 -19.03 -11.69 -12.11
C GLY A 228 -19.56 -12.82 -11.24
N GLN A 229 -18.76 -13.29 -10.28
CA GLN A 229 -19.22 -14.26 -9.28
C GLN A 229 -20.34 -13.69 -8.40
N ALA A 230 -20.22 -12.45 -7.90
CA ALA A 230 -21.27 -11.82 -7.10
C ALA A 230 -22.57 -11.66 -7.89
N VAL A 231 -22.48 -11.26 -9.17
CA VAL A 231 -23.65 -11.17 -10.07
C VAL A 231 -24.27 -12.55 -10.31
N ALA A 232 -23.45 -13.58 -10.58
CA ALA A 232 -23.93 -14.94 -10.77
C ALA A 232 -24.64 -15.48 -9.52
N GLN A 233 -24.11 -15.20 -8.32
CA GLN A 233 -24.75 -15.56 -7.06
C GLN A 233 -26.10 -14.85 -6.87
N LEU A 234 -26.20 -13.59 -7.26
CA LEU A 234 -27.45 -12.83 -7.15
C LEU A 234 -28.51 -13.32 -8.17
N ALA A 235 -28.08 -13.74 -9.37
CA ALA A 235 -28.98 -14.09 -10.45
C ALA A 235 -29.44 -15.56 -10.46
N LEU A 236 -28.59 -16.49 -10.00
CA LEU A 236 -28.81 -17.93 -10.19
C LEU A 236 -29.19 -18.67 -8.91
N LEU A 237 -29.03 -18.07 -7.73
CA LEU A 237 -29.34 -18.71 -6.45
C LEU A 237 -30.68 -18.21 -5.92
N ASP A 238 -31.42 -19.12 -5.29
CA ASP A 238 -32.64 -18.80 -4.56
C ASP A 238 -32.39 -17.73 -3.47
N PRO A 239 -33.43 -16.96 -3.08
CA PRO A 239 -33.31 -15.91 -2.08
C PRO A 239 -32.74 -16.44 -0.76
N HIS A 240 -31.48 -16.13 -0.52
CA HIS A 240 -30.68 -16.57 0.62
C HIS A 240 -29.84 -15.43 1.19
N LEU A 241 -29.42 -15.55 2.45
CA LEU A 241 -28.55 -14.59 3.12
C LEU A 241 -27.29 -14.23 2.30
N ALA A 242 -26.73 -15.19 1.55
CA ALA A 242 -25.58 -14.97 0.68
C ALA A 242 -25.78 -13.86 -0.38
N GLN A 243 -27.03 -13.62 -0.83
CA GLN A 243 -27.33 -12.54 -1.77
C GLN A 243 -27.07 -11.16 -1.20
N LEU A 244 -27.20 -10.97 0.13
CA LEU A 244 -26.90 -9.70 0.78
C LEU A 244 -25.42 -9.37 0.71
N GLY A 245 -24.55 -10.38 0.90
CA GLY A 245 -23.10 -10.25 0.71
C GLY A 245 -22.74 -9.84 -0.72
N ALA A 246 -23.26 -10.58 -1.71
CA ALA A 246 -23.06 -10.30 -3.12
C ALA A 246 -23.55 -8.90 -3.52
N ALA A 247 -24.73 -8.49 -3.04
CA ALA A 247 -25.29 -7.16 -3.28
C ALA A 247 -24.38 -6.06 -2.70
N MET A 248 -23.83 -6.24 -1.50
CA MET A 248 -22.90 -5.29 -0.88
C MET A 248 -21.59 -5.15 -1.67
N VAL A 249 -21.08 -6.25 -2.24
CA VAL A 249 -19.91 -6.24 -3.14
C VAL A 249 -20.23 -5.50 -4.44
N ILE A 250 -21.36 -5.81 -5.08
CA ILE A 250 -21.81 -5.14 -6.30
C ILE A 250 -21.95 -3.63 -6.05
N LEU A 251 -22.63 -3.23 -4.97
CA LEU A 251 -22.79 -1.82 -4.60
C LEU A 251 -21.46 -1.14 -4.33
N ALA A 252 -20.51 -1.79 -3.65
CA ALA A 252 -19.19 -1.22 -3.41
C ALA A 252 -18.37 -1.05 -4.70
N VAL A 253 -18.38 -2.07 -5.58
CA VAL A 253 -17.70 -2.01 -6.88
C VAL A 253 -18.33 -0.94 -7.77
N LEU A 254 -19.65 -0.85 -7.84
CA LEU A 254 -20.33 0.22 -8.60
C LEU A 254 -20.06 1.60 -8.00
N SER A 255 -20.07 1.72 -6.67
CA SER A 255 -19.76 2.99 -5.98
C SER A 255 -18.32 3.44 -6.26
N SER A 256 -17.39 2.50 -6.45
CA SER A 256 -16.00 2.83 -6.80
C SER A 256 -15.84 3.44 -8.20
N LEU A 257 -16.86 3.36 -9.07
CA LEU A 257 -16.87 4.07 -10.36
C LEU A 257 -16.88 5.59 -10.19
N THR A 258 -17.34 6.09 -9.03
CA THR A 258 -17.21 7.52 -8.70
C THR A 258 -15.75 7.98 -8.68
N GLY A 259 -14.77 7.07 -8.54
CA GLY A 259 -13.33 7.38 -8.68
C GLY A 259 -12.93 7.83 -10.09
N PHE A 260 -13.74 7.56 -11.12
CA PHE A 260 -13.54 8.07 -12.48
C PHE A 260 -14.02 9.50 -12.69
N MET A 261 -14.82 10.04 -11.78
CA MET A 261 -15.30 11.41 -11.87
C MET A 261 -14.15 12.43 -11.72
N GLY A 262 -14.47 13.71 -11.93
CA GLY A 262 -13.53 14.83 -11.90
C GLY A 262 -12.77 14.96 -10.57
N ALA A 263 -11.70 15.78 -10.58
CA ALA A 263 -10.85 15.96 -9.40
C ALA A 263 -11.62 16.40 -8.14
N GLU A 264 -12.73 17.11 -8.30
CA GLU A 264 -13.57 17.63 -7.21
C GLU A 264 -14.31 16.54 -6.42
N THR A 265 -14.69 15.43 -7.06
CA THR A 265 -15.46 14.36 -6.39
C THR A 265 -14.58 13.18 -5.94
N THR A 266 -13.30 13.19 -6.30
CA THR A 266 -12.36 12.09 -6.01
C THR A 266 -11.91 12.00 -4.55
N GLY A 267 -12.25 13.00 -3.72
CA GLY A 267 -11.97 12.99 -2.27
C GLY A 267 -12.65 11.82 -1.53
N ALA A 268 -13.76 11.30 -2.05
CA ALA A 268 -14.46 10.15 -1.47
C ALA A 268 -13.70 8.82 -1.61
N GLY A 269 -12.64 8.76 -2.43
CA GLY A 269 -11.92 7.53 -2.75
C GLY A 269 -11.36 6.80 -1.52
N THR A 270 -10.91 7.52 -0.48
CA THR A 270 -10.44 6.89 0.76
C THR A 270 -11.55 6.20 1.54
N PHE A 271 -12.75 6.79 1.60
CA PHE A 271 -13.90 6.18 2.26
C PHE A 271 -14.44 4.99 1.47
N LEU A 272 -14.46 5.11 0.14
CA LEU A 272 -14.84 4.00 -0.74
C LEU A 272 -13.86 2.84 -0.65
N ALA A 273 -12.56 3.11 -0.50
CA ALA A 273 -11.57 2.07 -0.27
C ALA A 273 -11.87 1.24 0.99
N VAL A 274 -12.27 1.90 2.09
CA VAL A 274 -12.72 1.22 3.32
C VAL A 274 -14.01 0.45 3.07
N ALA A 275 -15.00 1.07 2.42
CA ALA A 275 -16.27 0.43 2.10
C ALA A 275 -16.08 -0.85 1.27
N VAL A 276 -15.17 -0.83 0.29
CA VAL A 276 -14.83 -2.00 -0.54
C VAL A 276 -14.26 -3.14 0.31
N VAL A 277 -13.27 -2.86 1.17
CA VAL A 277 -12.70 -3.89 2.06
C VAL A 277 -13.79 -4.48 2.97
N LEU A 278 -14.64 -3.63 3.54
CA LEU A 278 -15.73 -4.06 4.41
C LEU A 278 -16.77 -4.89 3.65
N SER A 279 -17.19 -4.48 2.44
CA SER A 279 -18.15 -5.24 1.64
C SER A 279 -17.63 -6.63 1.28
N PHE A 280 -16.37 -6.75 0.85
CA PHE A 280 -15.76 -8.06 0.59
C PHE A 280 -15.64 -8.92 1.85
N THR A 281 -15.40 -8.30 3.00
CA THR A 281 -15.36 -8.98 4.30
C THR A 281 -16.74 -9.48 4.72
N VAL A 282 -17.77 -8.64 4.60
CA VAL A 282 -19.16 -8.97 4.89
C VAL A 282 -19.64 -10.10 4.00
N ASP A 283 -19.34 -10.04 2.69
CA ASP A 283 -19.63 -11.12 1.75
C ASP A 283 -19.00 -12.46 2.15
N LEU A 284 -17.73 -12.43 2.58
CA LEU A 284 -17.05 -13.62 3.09
C LEU A 284 -17.73 -14.17 4.35
N ILE A 285 -18.01 -13.31 5.34
CA ILE A 285 -18.64 -13.70 6.60
C ILE A 285 -20.03 -14.29 6.34
N ILE A 286 -20.88 -13.59 5.60
CA ILE A 286 -22.24 -14.02 5.30
C ILE A 286 -22.23 -15.32 4.50
N GLY A 287 -21.37 -15.42 3.48
CA GLY A 287 -21.24 -16.64 2.70
C GLY A 287 -20.83 -17.85 3.54
N ARG A 288 -19.96 -17.65 4.54
CA ARG A 288 -19.56 -18.72 5.48
C ARG A 288 -20.65 -19.05 6.48
N VAL A 289 -21.32 -18.05 7.05
CA VAL A 289 -22.46 -18.25 7.97
C VAL A 289 -23.58 -19.02 7.26
N ALA A 290 -23.87 -18.70 5.99
CA ALA A 290 -24.89 -19.38 5.20
C ALA A 290 -24.57 -20.85 4.91
N GLN A 291 -23.30 -21.27 5.02
CA GLN A 291 -22.87 -22.65 4.84
C GLN A 291 -22.88 -23.47 6.15
N LEU A 292 -23.10 -22.83 7.30
CA LEU A 292 -23.16 -23.53 8.57
C LEU A 292 -24.46 -24.34 8.65
N SER A 293 -24.35 -25.67 8.70
CA SER A 293 -25.51 -26.55 8.89
C SER A 293 -26.02 -26.54 10.33
N VAL A 294 -25.17 -26.17 11.29
CA VAL A 294 -25.49 -26.07 12.72
C VAL A 294 -24.93 -24.76 13.26
N PHE A 295 -25.78 -23.94 13.87
CA PHE A 295 -25.31 -22.71 14.51
C PHE A 295 -24.67 -23.04 15.86
N SER A 296 -23.34 -23.13 15.90
CA SER A 296 -22.58 -23.16 17.14
C SER A 296 -21.87 -21.82 17.39
N PRO A 297 -21.86 -21.29 18.64
CA PRO A 297 -21.13 -20.05 18.95
C PRO A 297 -19.64 -20.12 18.59
N ARG A 298 -19.05 -21.32 18.67
CA ARG A 298 -17.64 -21.56 18.30
C ARG A 298 -17.40 -21.37 16.80
N GLU A 299 -18.26 -21.93 15.95
CA GLU A 299 -18.18 -21.72 14.50
C GLU A 299 -18.39 -20.26 14.13
N LEU A 300 -19.35 -19.58 14.77
CA LEU A 300 -19.57 -18.16 14.53
C LEU A 300 -18.34 -17.32 14.88
N VAL A 301 -17.69 -17.57 16.02
CA VAL A 301 -16.44 -16.89 16.41
C VAL A 301 -15.31 -17.19 15.43
N SER A 302 -15.20 -18.42 14.92
CA SER A 302 -14.23 -18.79 13.88
C SER A 302 -14.47 -18.02 12.59
N VAL A 303 -15.72 -17.94 12.11
CA VAL A 303 -16.08 -17.19 10.90
C VAL A 303 -15.82 -15.70 11.05
N LEU A 304 -16.22 -15.10 12.18
CA LEU A 304 -16.01 -13.68 12.44
C LEU A 304 -14.51 -13.34 12.55
N SER A 305 -13.73 -14.18 13.23
CA SER A 305 -12.28 -13.97 13.35
C SER A 305 -11.55 -14.17 12.01
N ALA A 306 -11.99 -15.11 11.17
CA ALA A 306 -11.49 -15.26 9.80
C ALA A 306 -11.84 -14.03 8.94
N GLY A 307 -13.07 -13.51 9.04
CA GLY A 307 -13.47 -12.26 8.38
C GLY A 307 -12.63 -11.06 8.81
N MET A 308 -12.40 -10.90 10.12
CA MET A 308 -11.53 -9.86 10.65
C MET A 308 -10.08 -9.98 10.18
N ALA A 309 -9.54 -11.20 10.13
CA ALA A 309 -8.21 -11.45 9.59
C ALA A 309 -8.14 -11.13 8.10
N PHE A 310 -9.17 -11.47 7.32
CA PHE A 310 -9.27 -11.12 5.90
C PHE A 310 -9.32 -9.61 5.68
N ALA A 311 -10.13 -8.88 6.47
CA ALA A 311 -10.20 -7.42 6.42
C ALA A 311 -8.85 -6.78 6.74
N ALA A 312 -8.22 -7.20 7.83
CA ALA A 312 -6.93 -6.69 8.28
C ALA A 312 -5.82 -6.92 7.24
N THR A 313 -5.75 -8.12 6.66
CA THR A 313 -4.72 -8.47 5.67
C THR A 313 -4.95 -7.78 4.34
N SER A 314 -6.21 -7.69 3.88
CA SER A 314 -6.56 -6.96 2.65
C SER A 314 -6.26 -5.47 2.78
N ALA A 315 -6.63 -4.85 3.91
CA ALA A 315 -6.34 -3.45 4.20
C ALA A 315 -4.83 -3.19 4.28
N LEU A 316 -4.07 -4.04 4.98
CA LEU A 316 -2.62 -3.92 5.10
C LEU A 316 -1.92 -4.06 3.74
N THR A 317 -2.30 -5.07 2.95
CA THR A 317 -1.73 -5.30 1.61
C THR A 317 -2.08 -4.15 0.67
N SER A 318 -3.33 -3.67 0.72
CA SER A 318 -3.78 -2.51 -0.07
C SER A 318 -2.98 -1.25 0.26
N LEU A 319 -2.77 -0.95 1.55
CA LEU A 319 -1.93 0.17 1.97
C LEU A 319 -0.48 0.01 1.51
N GLY A 320 0.09 -1.19 1.61
CA GLY A 320 1.42 -1.49 1.09
C GLY A 320 1.50 -1.29 -0.43
N LEU A 321 0.52 -1.77 -1.18
CA LEU A 321 0.42 -1.61 -2.63
C LEU A 321 0.29 -0.13 -3.02
N PHE A 322 -0.56 0.63 -2.32
CA PHE A 322 -0.66 2.08 -2.49
C PHE A 322 0.70 2.77 -2.28
N GLN A 323 1.45 2.41 -1.24
CA GLN A 323 2.77 2.99 -0.99
C GLN A 323 3.79 2.64 -2.09
N ILE A 324 3.75 1.41 -2.62
CA ILE A 324 4.59 1.02 -3.76
C ILE A 324 4.24 1.84 -5.01
N LEU A 325 2.95 2.00 -5.31
CA LEU A 325 2.46 2.80 -6.43
C LEU A 325 2.85 4.28 -6.27
N ALA A 326 2.62 4.84 -5.09
CA ALA A 326 3.02 6.19 -4.73
C ALA A 326 4.53 6.38 -4.91
N TRP A 327 5.34 5.47 -4.39
CA TRP A 327 6.79 5.55 -4.56
C TRP A 327 7.22 5.49 -6.03
N ARG A 328 6.65 4.56 -6.82
CA ARG A 328 7.04 4.36 -8.22
C ARG A 328 6.58 5.52 -9.12
N LEU A 329 5.40 6.08 -8.87
CA LEU A 329 4.75 7.03 -9.77
C LEU A 329 4.80 8.48 -9.29
N ALA A 330 5.22 8.76 -8.04
CA ALA A 330 5.29 10.12 -7.52
C ALA A 330 6.20 11.03 -8.35
N ALA A 331 7.30 10.50 -8.90
CA ALA A 331 8.21 11.27 -9.74
C ALA A 331 7.50 11.76 -11.03
N ASP A 332 6.72 10.90 -11.66
CA ASP A 332 5.96 11.24 -12.88
C ASP A 332 4.76 12.12 -12.56
N ALA A 333 4.05 11.84 -11.45
CA ALA A 333 2.92 12.64 -11.01
C ALA A 333 3.30 14.10 -10.73
N ARG A 334 4.51 14.35 -10.22
CA ARG A 334 5.01 15.72 -9.95
C ARG A 334 5.43 16.49 -11.20
N ARG A 335 5.80 15.80 -12.28
CA ARG A 335 6.24 16.47 -13.52
C ARG A 335 5.07 17.08 -14.31
N ILE A 336 3.87 16.56 -14.14
CA ILE A 336 2.73 16.83 -15.02
C ILE A 336 1.96 18.10 -14.62
N ASP A 337 2.11 18.61 -13.39
CA ASP A 337 1.15 19.59 -12.85
C ASP A 337 1.65 21.04 -12.72
N LEU A 338 2.89 21.36 -13.11
CA LEU A 338 3.44 22.72 -12.92
C LEU A 338 3.44 23.58 -14.19
N HIS A 339 3.37 22.96 -15.37
CA HIS A 339 3.50 23.66 -16.66
C HIS A 339 2.46 23.23 -17.68
N SER A 340 1.38 22.59 -17.25
CA SER A 340 0.19 22.41 -18.08
C SER A 340 -0.33 23.81 -18.41
N ARG A 341 0.12 24.36 -19.54
CA ARG A 341 -0.35 25.63 -20.09
C ARG A 341 -1.87 25.57 -20.03
N PRO A 342 -2.56 26.57 -19.42
CA PRO A 342 -4.00 26.63 -19.50
C PRO A 342 -4.38 26.40 -20.95
N THR A 343 -5.15 25.34 -21.19
CA THR A 343 -5.53 24.97 -22.54
C THR A 343 -6.24 26.18 -23.11
N ASP A 344 -5.69 26.81 -24.15
CA ASP A 344 -6.24 28.03 -24.79
C ASP A 344 -7.70 27.90 -25.24
N LYS A 345 -8.29 26.70 -25.12
CA LYS A 345 -9.71 26.40 -25.31
C LYS A 345 -10.63 26.99 -24.23
N ASP A 346 -10.11 27.31 -23.04
CA ASP A 346 -10.86 28.01 -21.98
C ASP A 346 -10.48 29.49 -21.91
N GLY A 347 -9.76 30.01 -22.92
CA GLY A 347 -9.59 31.44 -23.08
C GLY A 347 -10.98 32.10 -23.05
N PRO A 348 -11.15 33.24 -22.35
CA PRO A 348 -12.44 33.94 -22.30
C PRO A 348 -12.91 34.02 -23.73
N ASP A 349 -14.14 33.56 -23.97
CA ASP A 349 -14.82 33.56 -25.24
C ASP A 349 -14.74 35.00 -25.77
N ARG A 350 -13.62 35.34 -26.43
CA ARG A 350 -13.37 36.61 -27.09
C ARG A 350 -14.13 36.52 -28.40
N ARG A 351 -15.42 36.18 -28.31
CA ARG A 351 -16.37 36.74 -29.22
C ARG A 351 -16.33 38.23 -28.92
N PRO A 352 -15.81 39.06 -29.85
CA PRO A 352 -15.99 40.49 -29.70
C PRO A 352 -17.49 40.73 -29.46
N PRO A 353 -17.87 41.62 -28.52
CA PRO A 353 -19.28 41.94 -28.33
C PRO A 353 -19.85 42.30 -29.70
N SER A 354 -20.77 41.48 -30.22
CA SER A 354 -21.40 41.78 -31.49
C SER A 354 -22.13 43.11 -31.29
N GLY A 355 -21.72 44.15 -32.00
CA GLY A 355 -22.08 45.55 -31.76
C GLY A 355 -23.54 45.91 -32.05
N GLY A 356 -24.51 45.09 -31.61
CA GLY A 356 -25.94 45.29 -31.81
C GLY A 356 -26.74 45.59 -30.53
N GLU A 357 -26.16 45.47 -29.33
CA GLU A 357 -26.92 45.58 -28.06
C GLU A 357 -26.99 47.00 -27.46
N TRP A 358 -26.48 48.03 -28.14
CA TRP A 358 -26.52 49.44 -27.67
C TRP A 358 -27.60 50.30 -28.33
N LEU A 359 -28.57 49.71 -29.04
CA LEU A 359 -29.63 50.44 -29.73
C LEU A 359 -31.02 49.94 -29.31
N THR A 360 -31.41 50.18 -28.06
CA THR A 360 -32.82 50.27 -27.62
C THR A 360 -32.94 51.16 -26.40
#